data_AF-A0A522JR44-F1
#
_entry.id   AF-A0A522JR44-F1
#
_cell.length_a   1.000
_cell.length_b   1.000
_cell.length_c   1.000
_cell.angle_alpha   90.00
_cell.angle_beta   90.00
_cell.angle_gamma   90.00
#
_symmetry.space_group_name_H-M   'P 1'
#
loop_
_entity.id
_entity.type
_entity.pdbx_description
1 polymer ?
#
loop_
_entity_poly.entity_id
_entity_poly.type
_entity_poly.pdbx_seq_one_letter_code
_entity_poly.pdbx_strand_id
1 'polypeptide(L)'
;MNDENESNVIQLIHAAEPAPETGPKAGLNIHNPCSHVANAQRIVKHFGDQLLYVQGIGWHVWESPWKYDELGARKLVHELGRIISAEAAAMGPWVAAATSKTNREEREAAMLARFKWASQSESAPCVEMSLQCAMPYLACKAEELDANPMLLGVGNGVVDLETGEHREHRQADRMTKVAGCNYDPTAKAPTWEKFVSEVFNGDEELAGYT
;
A
#
# COMPACT_ATOMS: atom_id res chain seq x y z
N MET A 1 -63.34 32.86 13.12
CA MET A 1 -62.17 33.78 13.12
C MET A 1 -61.06 33.00 13.78
N ASN A 2 -59.97 32.78 13.03
CA ASN A 2 -58.93 31.76 13.17
C ASN A 2 -59.34 30.36 12.70
N ASP A 3 -58.86 29.99 11.50
CA ASP A 3 -58.24 28.68 11.18
C ASP A 3 -58.00 28.52 9.66
N GLU A 4 -57.33 29.50 9.03
CA GLU A 4 -56.91 29.41 7.62
C GLU A 4 -55.53 30.06 7.38
N ASN A 5 -54.56 29.86 8.29
CA ASN A 5 -53.21 30.36 8.04
C ASN A 5 -52.08 29.45 8.53
N GLU A 6 -52.23 28.13 8.37
CA GLU A 6 -51.14 27.15 8.57
C GLU A 6 -50.69 26.45 7.28
N SER A 7 -51.26 26.79 6.11
CA SER A 7 -51.03 26.03 4.88
C SER A 7 -50.17 26.71 3.81
N ASN A 8 -49.31 27.67 4.17
CA ASN A 8 -48.49 28.35 3.15
C ASN A 8 -47.05 28.72 3.51
N VAL A 9 -46.36 27.90 4.32
CA VAL A 9 -44.91 28.06 4.56
C VAL A 9 -44.16 26.72 4.53
N ILE A 10 -44.39 25.90 3.50
CA ILE A 10 -43.49 24.78 3.14
C ILE A 10 -42.84 25.01 1.76
N GLN A 11 -42.70 26.24 1.28
CA GLN A 11 -41.90 26.51 0.07
C GLN A 11 -41.14 27.82 0.16
N LEU A 12 -39.91 27.80 0.72
CA LEU A 12 -38.73 28.59 0.32
C LEU A 12 -37.57 28.54 1.34
N ILE A 13 -37.14 27.35 1.76
CA ILE A 13 -35.80 27.18 2.36
C ILE A 13 -35.17 25.89 1.85
N HIS A 14 -34.76 25.91 0.58
CA HIS A 14 -33.71 25.05 0.05
C HIS A 14 -32.64 25.97 -0.53
N ALA A 15 -31.48 26.03 0.14
CA ALA A 15 -30.14 26.13 -0.46
C ALA A 15 -29.10 26.54 0.60
N ALA A 16 -28.76 25.60 1.48
CA ALA A 16 -27.41 25.44 1.98
C ALA A 16 -27.35 24.02 2.54
N GLU A 17 -26.91 23.07 1.72
CA GLU A 17 -26.54 21.75 2.22
C GLU A 17 -25.56 21.92 3.37
N PRO A 18 -25.71 21.19 4.50
CA PRO A 18 -24.68 21.18 5.52
C PRO A 18 -23.39 20.68 4.85
N ALA A 19 -22.31 21.46 5.00
CA ALA A 19 -20.99 21.11 4.50
C ALA A 19 -20.65 19.67 4.91
N PRO A 20 -20.00 18.88 4.03
CA PRO A 20 -19.73 17.49 4.33
C PRO A 20 -18.91 17.43 5.61
N GLU A 21 -19.44 16.74 6.63
CA GLU A 21 -18.64 16.30 7.76
C GLU A 21 -17.50 15.45 7.18
N THR A 22 -16.33 16.06 7.00
CA THR A 22 -15.13 15.34 6.58
C THR A 22 -14.60 14.57 7.78
N GLY A 23 -15.39 13.58 8.23
CA GLY A 23 -14.87 12.40 8.88
C GLY A 23 -13.95 11.66 7.90
N PRO A 24 -13.02 10.83 8.41
CA PRO A 24 -12.11 10.07 7.57
C PRO A 24 -12.91 9.28 6.52
N LYS A 25 -12.53 9.47 5.24
CA LYS A 25 -13.07 8.77 4.06
C LYS A 25 -13.28 7.29 4.38
N ALA A 26 -14.46 6.77 4.00
CA ALA A 26 -14.96 5.42 4.24
C ALA A 26 -13.87 4.32 4.21
N GLY A 27 -13.24 4.12 5.36
CA GLY A 27 -12.47 2.95 5.70
C GLY A 27 -13.34 2.09 6.61
N LEU A 28 -13.40 0.80 6.32
CA LEU A 28 -14.01 -0.28 7.09
C LEU A 28 -14.31 0.14 8.55
N ASN A 29 -15.60 0.32 8.88
CA ASN A 29 -16.06 0.97 10.13
C ASN A 29 -15.66 0.15 11.37
N ILE A 30 -14.48 0.40 11.94
CA ILE A 30 -13.97 -0.34 13.09
C ILE A 30 -14.59 0.20 14.37
N HIS A 31 -15.24 -0.66 15.13
CA HIS A 31 -15.81 -0.30 16.44
C HIS A 31 -14.74 0.07 17.49
N ASN A 32 -13.50 -0.42 17.37
CA ASN A 32 -12.39 -0.09 18.30
C ASN A 32 -11.11 0.30 17.54
N PRO A 33 -10.69 1.57 17.59
CA PRO A 33 -9.50 2.05 16.88
C PRO A 33 -8.16 1.76 17.59
N CYS A 34 -8.22 1.16 18.79
CA CYS A 34 -7.08 0.65 19.56
C CYS A 34 -7.14 -0.88 19.56
N SER A 35 -6.91 -1.48 18.38
CA SER A 35 -6.98 -2.93 18.17
C SER A 35 -5.99 -3.36 17.07
N HIS A 36 -5.68 -4.66 17.00
CA HIS A 36 -4.83 -5.20 15.93
C HIS A 36 -5.46 -5.04 14.54
N VAL A 37 -6.79 -5.07 14.43
CA VAL A 37 -7.51 -4.81 13.17
C VAL A 37 -7.36 -3.33 12.75
N ALA A 38 -7.43 -2.40 13.71
CA ALA A 38 -7.16 -0.99 13.43
C ALA A 38 -5.71 -0.76 13.00
N ASN A 39 -4.77 -1.47 13.63
CA ASN A 39 -3.37 -1.45 13.21
C ASN A 39 -3.19 -2.03 11.80
N ALA A 40 -3.85 -3.14 11.46
CA ALA A 40 -3.82 -3.69 10.11
C ALA A 40 -4.27 -2.71 9.04
N GLN A 41 -5.32 -1.93 9.31
CA GLN A 41 -5.75 -0.87 8.39
C GLN A 41 -4.73 0.25 8.26
N ARG A 42 -4.07 0.64 9.36
CA ARG A 42 -2.95 1.58 9.30
C ARG A 42 -1.81 1.02 8.47
N ILE A 43 -1.50 -0.27 8.61
CA ILE A 43 -0.47 -0.95 7.81
C ILE A 43 -0.82 -0.90 6.34
N VAL A 44 -2.02 -1.34 5.94
CA VAL A 44 -2.46 -1.31 4.54
C VAL A 44 -2.43 0.12 3.99
N LYS A 45 -2.90 1.09 4.75
CA LYS A 45 -2.95 2.50 4.33
C LYS A 45 -1.58 3.14 4.15
N HIS A 46 -0.62 2.86 5.05
CA HIS A 46 0.66 3.57 5.09
C HIS A 46 1.82 2.77 4.46
N PHE A 47 1.70 1.45 4.41
CA PHE A 47 2.76 0.53 3.99
C PHE A 47 2.28 -0.51 2.99
N GLY A 48 1.02 -0.46 2.52
CA GLY A 48 0.48 -1.47 1.60
C GLY A 48 1.25 -1.60 0.29
N ASP A 49 1.80 -0.50 -0.22
CA ASP A 49 2.65 -0.51 -1.42
C ASP A 49 4.04 -1.11 -1.14
N GLN A 50 4.48 -1.14 0.12
CA GLN A 50 5.81 -1.61 0.51
C GLN A 50 5.81 -3.05 1.04
N LEU A 51 4.65 -3.65 1.27
CA LEU A 51 4.49 -4.96 1.89
C LEU A 51 3.67 -5.88 1.00
N LEU A 52 4.19 -7.09 0.78
CA LEU A 52 3.50 -8.16 0.07
C LEU A 52 3.66 -9.44 0.87
N TYR A 53 2.55 -10.10 1.22
CA TYR A 53 2.60 -11.44 1.80
C TYR A 53 2.40 -12.47 0.69
N VAL A 54 3.30 -13.43 0.59
CA VAL A 54 3.20 -14.48 -0.42
C VAL A 54 2.84 -15.78 0.26
N GLN A 55 1.70 -16.36 -0.12
CA GLN A 55 1.17 -17.59 0.48
C GLN A 55 2.20 -18.72 0.41
N GLY A 56 2.52 -19.31 1.55
CA GLY A 56 3.50 -20.40 1.65
C GLY A 56 4.97 -19.97 1.61
N ILE A 57 5.27 -18.69 1.39
CA ILE A 57 6.65 -18.17 1.37
C ILE A 57 6.88 -17.20 2.54
N GLY A 58 6.03 -16.18 2.69
CA GLY A 58 6.15 -15.17 3.75
C GLY A 58 6.18 -13.74 3.23
N TRP A 59 6.63 -12.83 4.09
CA TRP A 59 6.64 -11.40 3.82
C TRP A 59 7.76 -10.97 2.87
N HIS A 60 7.40 -10.12 1.93
CA HIS A 60 8.29 -9.44 1.02
C HIS A 60 8.17 -7.93 1.22
N VAL A 61 9.30 -7.24 1.09
CA VAL A 61 9.41 -5.79 1.17
C VAL A 61 9.80 -5.23 -0.18
N TRP A 62 9.21 -4.10 -0.56
CA TRP A 62 9.55 -3.42 -1.79
C TRP A 62 10.88 -2.68 -1.65
N GLU A 63 11.91 -3.20 -2.30
CA GLU A 63 13.21 -2.54 -2.50
C GLU A 63 13.67 -2.71 -3.95
N SER A 64 12.76 -2.40 -4.89
CA SER A 64 12.94 -2.45 -6.35
C SER A 64 13.97 -3.50 -6.82
N PRO A 65 13.59 -4.77 -6.99
CA PRO A 65 12.21 -5.30 -6.98
C PRO A 65 11.76 -5.79 -5.59
N TRP A 66 10.71 -6.62 -5.52
CA TRP A 66 10.30 -7.26 -4.27
C TRP A 66 11.38 -8.21 -3.76
N LYS A 67 11.64 -8.16 -2.45
CA LYS A 67 12.59 -9.05 -1.78
C LYS A 67 11.91 -9.74 -0.62
N TYR A 68 12.14 -11.04 -0.46
CA TYR A 68 11.75 -11.75 0.75
C TYR A 68 12.46 -11.15 1.96
N ASP A 69 11.71 -10.57 2.90
CA ASP A 69 12.27 -9.94 4.10
C ASP A 69 11.23 -9.86 5.23
N GLU A 70 11.22 -10.91 6.04
CA GLU A 70 10.43 -11.02 7.28
C GLU A 70 10.80 -9.95 8.32
N LEU A 71 12.07 -9.57 8.41
CA LEU A 71 12.53 -8.59 9.42
C LEU A 71 12.26 -7.16 8.96
N GLY A 72 12.46 -6.86 7.68
CA GLY A 72 12.08 -5.59 7.06
C GLY A 72 10.59 -5.32 7.20
N ALA A 73 9.74 -6.33 7.02
CA ALA A 73 8.30 -6.19 7.23
C ALA A 73 7.96 -5.77 8.66
N ARG A 74 8.57 -6.40 9.67
CA ARG A 74 8.39 -6.02 11.08
C ARG A 74 8.92 -4.62 11.38
N LYS A 75 10.08 -4.29 10.81
CA LYS A 75 10.72 -2.96 10.94
C LYS A 75 9.82 -1.85 10.39
N LEU A 76 9.17 -2.06 9.24
CA LEU A 76 8.19 -1.10 8.70
C LEU A 76 7.02 -0.89 9.67
N VAL A 77 6.52 -1.97 10.27
CA VAL A 77 5.38 -1.89 11.20
C VAL A 77 5.73 -1.23 12.53
N HIS A 78 7.00 -1.18 12.95
CA HIS A 78 7.41 -0.40 14.13
C HIS A 78 7.08 1.10 14.02
N GLU A 79 6.93 1.64 12.80
CA GLU A 79 6.51 3.03 12.57
C GLU A 79 5.04 3.29 12.98
N LEU A 80 4.25 2.26 13.30
CA LEU A 80 2.87 2.41 13.76
C LEU A 80 2.75 3.28 15.00
N GLY A 81 3.66 3.16 15.97
CA GLY A 81 3.57 3.97 17.20
C GLY A 81 3.65 5.45 16.90
N ARG A 82 4.53 5.86 15.96
CA ARG A 82 4.61 7.24 15.49
C ARG A 82 3.31 7.70 14.81
N ILE A 83 2.73 6.87 13.94
CA ILE A 83 1.46 7.16 13.25
C ILE A 83 0.32 7.32 14.26
N ILE A 84 0.17 6.38 15.19
CA ILE A 84 -0.90 6.37 16.19
C ILE A 84 -0.75 7.54 17.17
N SER A 85 0.49 7.91 17.53
CA SER A 85 0.75 9.10 18.35
C SER A 85 0.33 10.39 17.64
N ALA A 86 0.62 10.51 16.34
CA ALA A 86 0.18 11.64 15.54
C ALA A 86 -1.35 11.68 15.41
N GLU A 87 -2.02 10.54 15.24
CA GLU A 87 -3.49 10.45 15.27
C GLU A 87 -4.06 10.95 16.61
N ALA A 88 -3.47 10.53 17.74
CA ALA A 88 -3.91 10.97 19.06
C ALA A 88 -3.75 12.49 19.22
N ALA A 89 -2.60 13.06 18.81
CA ALA A 89 -2.38 14.50 18.85
C ALA A 89 -3.38 15.28 18.00
N ALA A 90 -3.74 14.74 16.82
CA ALA A 90 -4.73 15.33 15.93
C ALA A 90 -6.16 15.35 16.51
N MET A 91 -6.44 14.62 17.60
CA MET A 91 -7.73 14.66 18.30
C MET A 91 -7.91 15.92 19.17
N GLY A 92 -6.85 16.73 19.37
CA GLY A 92 -6.89 17.93 20.23
C GLY A 92 -8.05 18.91 19.92
N PRO A 93 -8.27 19.31 18.66
CA PRO A 93 -9.41 20.16 18.30
C PRO A 93 -10.78 19.52 18.60
N TRP A 94 -10.92 18.21 18.39
CA TRP A 94 -12.14 17.48 18.72
C TRP A 94 -12.39 17.45 20.22
N VAL A 95 -11.35 17.26 21.04
CA VAL A 95 -11.44 17.39 22.51
C VAL A 95 -11.84 18.81 22.92
N ALA A 96 -11.23 19.83 22.32
CA ALA A 96 -11.49 21.23 22.64
C ALA A 96 -12.93 21.66 22.29
N ALA A 97 -13.54 21.04 21.27
CA ALA A 97 -14.92 21.27 20.84
C ALA A 97 -15.98 20.56 21.71
N ALA A 98 -15.63 20.03 22.88
CA ALA A 98 -16.59 19.42 23.79
C ALA A 98 -17.57 20.44 24.36
N THR A 99 -18.86 20.10 24.41
CA THR A 99 -19.96 21.00 24.83
C THR A 99 -20.32 20.88 26.31
N SER A 100 -19.79 19.87 27.00
CA SER A 100 -20.02 19.63 28.43
C SER A 100 -18.79 19.01 29.08
N LYS A 101 -18.71 19.09 30.41
CA LYS A 101 -17.62 18.49 31.20
C LYS A 101 -17.52 16.98 30.95
N THR A 102 -18.63 16.25 31.08
CA THR A 102 -18.68 14.81 30.86
C THR A 102 -18.24 14.44 29.45
N ASN A 103 -18.72 15.17 28.44
CA ASN A 103 -18.31 14.93 27.06
C ASN A 103 -16.81 15.19 26.88
N ARG A 104 -16.26 16.24 27.49
CA ARG A 104 -14.83 16.53 27.43
C ARG A 104 -14.00 15.41 28.04
N GLU A 105 -14.40 14.91 29.21
CA GLU A 105 -13.73 13.79 29.90
C GLU A 105 -13.71 12.52 29.04
N GLU A 106 -14.82 12.19 28.36
CA GLU A 106 -14.89 11.06 27.43
C GLU A 106 -13.94 11.24 26.22
N ARG A 107 -13.89 12.45 25.64
CA ARG A 107 -13.01 12.75 24.51
C ARG A 107 -11.53 12.72 24.91
N GLU A 108 -11.18 13.29 26.06
CA GLU A 108 -9.83 13.24 26.63
C GLU A 108 -9.41 11.79 26.92
N ALA A 109 -10.32 10.97 27.46
CA ALA A 109 -10.07 9.55 27.70
C ALA A 109 -9.80 8.78 26.39
N ALA A 110 -10.57 9.05 25.33
CA ALA A 110 -10.35 8.43 24.03
C ALA A 110 -9.01 8.83 23.40
N MET A 111 -8.64 10.11 23.48
CA MET A 111 -7.34 10.62 23.03
C MET A 111 -6.18 9.97 23.80
N LEU A 112 -6.29 9.92 25.14
CA LEU A 112 -5.28 9.29 25.99
C LEU A 112 -5.17 7.78 25.71
N ALA A 113 -6.29 7.09 25.48
CA ALA A 113 -6.31 5.69 25.10
C ALA A 113 -5.59 5.46 23.77
N ARG A 114 -5.80 6.33 22.76
CA ARG A 114 -5.07 6.27 21.48
C ARG A 114 -3.58 6.48 21.67
N PHE A 115 -3.20 7.49 22.47
CA PHE A 115 -1.79 7.77 22.76
C PHE A 115 -1.10 6.60 23.48
N LYS A 116 -1.75 5.99 24.49
CA LYS A 116 -1.23 4.80 25.17
C LYS A 116 -1.12 3.59 24.23
N TRP A 117 -2.07 3.44 23.30
CA TRP A 117 -2.05 2.36 22.30
C TRP A 117 -0.86 2.49 21.34
N ALA A 118 -0.37 3.69 21.09
CA ALA A 118 0.81 3.91 20.25
C ALA A 118 2.03 3.12 20.74
N SER A 119 2.39 3.30 22.02
CA SER A 119 3.53 2.58 22.62
C SER A 119 3.29 1.07 22.69
N GLN A 120 2.06 0.63 22.98
CA GLN A 120 1.71 -0.81 22.97
C GLN A 120 1.83 -1.44 21.57
N SER A 121 1.56 -0.66 20.53
CA SER A 121 1.63 -1.11 19.14
C SER A 121 3.04 -1.40 18.64
N GLU A 122 4.06 -0.94 19.36
CA GLU A 122 5.47 -1.21 19.07
C GLU A 122 5.97 -2.51 19.73
N SER A 123 5.17 -3.14 20.60
CA SER A 123 5.55 -4.42 21.21
C SER A 123 5.53 -5.55 20.18
N ALA A 124 6.50 -6.47 20.27
CA ALA A 124 6.61 -7.60 19.34
C ALA A 124 5.31 -8.42 19.18
N PRO A 125 4.55 -8.74 20.24
CA PRO A 125 3.27 -9.44 20.07
C PRO A 125 2.23 -8.62 19.30
N CYS A 126 2.17 -7.30 19.53
CA CYS A 126 1.21 -6.43 18.83
C CYS A 126 1.59 -6.25 17.36
N VAL A 127 2.89 -6.12 17.06
CA VAL A 127 3.42 -6.08 15.69
C VAL A 127 3.04 -7.34 14.93
N GLU A 128 3.28 -8.51 15.51
CA GLU A 128 2.96 -9.79 14.87
C GLU A 128 1.44 -9.92 14.64
N MET A 129 0.61 -9.66 15.65
CA MET A 129 -0.85 -9.73 15.49
C MET A 129 -1.38 -8.71 14.48
N SER A 130 -0.78 -7.51 14.41
CA SER A 130 -1.15 -6.49 13.43
C SER A 130 -0.80 -6.92 12.00
N LEU A 131 0.38 -7.53 11.79
CA LEU A 131 0.76 -8.14 10.52
C LEU A 131 -0.18 -9.28 10.14
N GLN A 132 -0.51 -10.18 11.07
CA GLN A 132 -1.47 -11.26 10.83
C GLN A 132 -2.85 -10.74 10.43
N CYS A 133 -3.32 -9.66 11.06
CA CYS A 133 -4.57 -9.00 10.65
C CYS A 133 -4.47 -8.27 9.30
N ALA A 134 -3.28 -7.78 8.91
CA ALA A 134 -3.05 -7.10 7.63
C ALA A 134 -2.87 -8.07 6.46
N MET A 135 -2.33 -9.27 6.74
CA MET A 135 -1.98 -10.29 5.76
C MET A 135 -3.07 -10.56 4.72
N PRO A 136 -4.36 -10.75 5.06
CA PRO A 136 -5.39 -11.06 4.04
C PRO A 136 -5.60 -9.95 3.01
N TYR A 137 -5.24 -8.70 3.33
CA TYR A 137 -5.37 -7.55 2.44
C TYR A 137 -4.12 -7.32 1.58
N LEU A 138 -3.00 -7.93 1.95
CA LEU A 138 -1.69 -7.77 1.31
C LEU A 138 -1.17 -9.10 0.72
N ALA A 139 -2.01 -10.14 0.72
CA ALA A 139 -1.62 -11.46 0.28
C ALA A 139 -1.75 -11.64 -1.24
N CYS A 140 -0.78 -12.32 -1.84
CA CYS A 140 -0.89 -12.94 -3.15
C CYS A 140 -0.50 -14.42 -3.10
N LYS A 141 -0.85 -15.17 -4.13
CA LYS A 141 -0.38 -16.55 -4.31
C LYS A 141 1.06 -16.56 -4.82
N ALA A 142 1.75 -17.67 -4.59
CA ALA A 142 3.13 -17.83 -5.05
C ALA A 142 3.23 -17.82 -6.59
N GLU A 143 2.22 -18.32 -7.30
CA GLU A 143 2.22 -18.34 -8.77
C GLU A 143 2.03 -16.96 -9.40
N GLU A 144 1.67 -15.95 -8.60
CA GLU A 144 1.58 -14.56 -9.06
C GLU A 144 2.92 -13.83 -9.01
N LEU A 145 3.95 -14.41 -8.38
CA LEU A 145 5.31 -13.90 -8.45
C LEU A 145 5.97 -14.29 -9.76
N ASP A 146 6.66 -13.34 -10.39
CA ASP A 146 7.38 -13.55 -11.66
C ASP A 146 6.49 -14.22 -12.74
N ALA A 147 5.19 -13.93 -12.74
CA ALA A 147 4.19 -14.68 -13.50
C ALA A 147 4.20 -14.34 -15.00
N ASN A 148 4.64 -13.13 -15.38
CA ASN A 148 4.70 -12.72 -16.78
C ASN A 148 6.04 -13.12 -17.40
N PRO A 149 6.09 -14.11 -18.31
CA PRO A 149 7.33 -14.56 -18.93
C PRO A 149 7.94 -13.52 -19.88
N MET A 150 7.15 -12.53 -20.32
CA MET A 150 7.61 -11.46 -21.20
C MET A 150 8.20 -10.26 -20.46
N LEU A 151 8.27 -10.30 -19.13
CA LEU A 151 8.97 -9.28 -18.35
C LEU A 151 10.33 -9.84 -17.86
N LEU A 152 11.41 -9.27 -18.38
CA LEU A 152 12.76 -9.60 -17.95
C LEU A 152 13.27 -8.57 -16.94
N GLY A 153 13.45 -8.98 -15.69
CA GLY A 153 14.05 -8.14 -14.67
C GLY A 153 15.54 -7.96 -14.94
N VAL A 154 16.03 -6.73 -14.91
CA VAL A 154 17.45 -6.34 -15.01
C VAL A 154 17.82 -5.44 -13.84
N GLY A 155 19.11 -5.28 -13.56
CA GLY A 155 19.58 -4.54 -12.38
C GLY A 155 19.08 -3.09 -12.31
N ASN A 156 18.79 -2.47 -13.46
CA ASN A 156 18.28 -1.12 -13.61
C ASN A 156 16.80 -1.05 -14.05
N GLY A 157 16.01 -2.12 -13.91
CA GLY A 157 14.58 -2.08 -14.25
C GLY A 157 14.03 -3.39 -14.83
N VAL A 158 13.09 -3.26 -15.75
CA VAL A 158 12.42 -4.35 -16.45
C VAL A 158 12.48 -4.07 -17.94
N VAL A 159 12.77 -5.10 -18.72
CA VAL A 159 12.66 -5.09 -20.17
C VAL A 159 11.43 -5.90 -20.55
N ASP A 160 10.51 -5.28 -21.27
CA ASP A 160 9.40 -5.96 -21.89
C ASP A 160 9.89 -6.63 -23.18
N LEU A 161 9.83 -7.96 -23.22
CA LEU A 161 10.38 -8.77 -24.31
C LEU A 161 9.48 -8.79 -25.55
N GLU A 162 8.20 -8.38 -25.45
CA GLU A 162 7.31 -8.25 -26.61
C GLU A 162 7.61 -6.97 -27.39
N THR A 163 7.86 -5.88 -26.65
CA THR A 163 8.05 -4.53 -27.22
C THR A 163 9.52 -4.14 -27.34
N GLY A 164 10.40 -4.75 -26.56
CA GLY A 164 11.79 -4.34 -26.39
C GLY A 164 11.98 -3.11 -25.50
N GLU A 165 10.91 -2.58 -24.90
CA GLU A 165 10.97 -1.36 -24.08
C GLU A 165 11.55 -1.64 -22.69
N HIS A 166 12.44 -0.75 -22.24
CA HIS A 166 12.98 -0.74 -20.89
C HIS A 166 12.26 0.30 -20.01
N ARG A 167 11.99 -0.08 -18.76
CA ARG A 167 11.35 0.80 -17.75
C ARG A 167 11.80 0.45 -16.35
N GLU A 168 11.48 1.30 -15.38
CA GLU A 168 11.69 1.00 -13.96
C GLU A 168 10.81 -0.16 -13.46
N HIS A 169 11.27 -0.81 -12.38
CA HIS A 169 10.52 -1.84 -11.66
C HIS A 169 9.22 -1.27 -11.09
N ARG A 170 8.12 -2.02 -11.18
CA ARG A 170 6.84 -1.65 -10.56
C ARG A 170 6.40 -2.72 -9.58
N GLN A 171 5.83 -2.30 -8.47
CA GLN A 171 5.26 -3.19 -7.44
C GLN A 171 4.22 -4.15 -8.04
N ALA A 172 3.41 -3.64 -8.98
CA ALA A 172 2.37 -4.39 -9.67
C ALA A 172 2.91 -5.56 -10.51
N ASP A 173 4.16 -5.52 -10.96
CA ASP A 173 4.75 -6.61 -11.75
C ASP A 173 5.05 -7.85 -10.90
N ARG A 174 5.10 -7.69 -9.57
CA ARG A 174 5.38 -8.76 -8.60
C ARG A 174 6.62 -9.57 -8.95
N MET A 175 7.62 -8.89 -9.49
CA MET A 175 8.90 -9.48 -9.82
C MET A 175 9.77 -9.61 -8.58
N THR A 176 10.48 -10.73 -8.50
CA THR A 176 11.53 -10.98 -7.51
C THR A 176 12.84 -11.36 -8.18
N LYS A 177 12.78 -11.87 -9.43
CA LYS A 177 13.94 -12.31 -10.19
C LYS A 177 14.51 -11.19 -11.05
N VAL A 178 15.84 -11.08 -11.02
CA VAL A 178 16.59 -10.06 -11.77
C VAL A 178 17.82 -10.72 -12.38
N ALA A 179 18.08 -10.43 -13.66
CA ALA A 179 19.31 -10.79 -14.33
C ALA A 179 20.51 -10.07 -13.69
N GLY A 180 21.68 -10.71 -13.70
CA GLY A 180 22.92 -10.15 -13.12
C GLY A 180 23.55 -8.99 -13.91
N CYS A 181 22.79 -8.34 -14.81
CA CYS A 181 23.26 -7.26 -15.66
C CYS A 181 22.24 -6.11 -15.71
N ASN A 182 22.73 -4.93 -16.10
CA ASN A 182 21.88 -3.79 -16.43
C ASN A 182 21.55 -3.83 -17.93
N TYR A 183 20.37 -3.33 -18.28
CA TYR A 183 20.03 -3.04 -19.66
C TYR A 183 20.82 -1.83 -20.15
N ASP A 184 21.46 -1.99 -21.32
CA ASP A 184 22.14 -0.95 -22.07
C ASP A 184 21.69 -1.05 -23.53
N PRO A 185 20.92 -0.07 -24.06
CA PRO A 185 20.41 -0.11 -25.43
C PRO A 185 21.52 0.01 -26.49
N THR A 186 22.73 0.38 -26.09
CA THR A 186 23.89 0.52 -26.99
C THR A 186 24.83 -0.68 -26.95
N ALA A 187 24.56 -1.66 -26.09
CA ALA A 187 25.37 -2.86 -25.95
C ALA A 187 25.53 -3.59 -27.28
N LYS A 188 26.73 -4.11 -27.52
CA LYS A 188 27.07 -4.93 -28.68
C LYS A 188 27.27 -6.37 -28.25
N ALA A 189 26.94 -7.31 -29.13
CA ALA A 189 27.08 -8.73 -28.84
C ALA A 189 27.97 -9.43 -29.88
N PRO A 190 29.26 -9.02 -30.03
CA PRO A 190 30.10 -9.44 -31.16
C PRO A 190 30.31 -10.96 -31.24
N THR A 191 30.40 -11.65 -30.10
CA THR A 191 30.50 -13.11 -30.06
C THR A 191 29.21 -13.78 -30.53
N TRP A 192 28.05 -13.22 -30.17
CA TRP A 192 26.74 -13.73 -30.59
C TRP A 192 26.49 -13.44 -32.07
N GLU A 193 26.72 -12.20 -32.50
CA GLU A 193 26.62 -11.79 -33.90
C GLU A 193 27.50 -12.67 -34.81
N LYS A 194 28.73 -12.96 -34.38
CA LYS A 194 29.63 -13.89 -35.08
C LYS A 194 29.07 -15.30 -35.11
N PHE A 195 28.57 -15.83 -33.99
CA PHE A 195 27.99 -17.17 -33.91
C PHE A 195 26.79 -17.31 -34.85
N VAL A 196 25.86 -16.35 -34.85
CA VAL A 196 24.70 -16.32 -35.76
C VAL A 196 25.19 -16.32 -37.21
N SER A 197 26.15 -15.47 -37.55
CA SER A 197 26.73 -15.44 -38.90
C SER A 197 27.37 -16.77 -39.31
N GLU A 198 28.07 -17.46 -38.41
CA GLU A 198 28.71 -18.75 -38.69
C GLU A 198 27.69 -19.87 -38.94
N VAL A 199 26.61 -19.92 -38.14
CA VAL A 199 25.55 -20.94 -38.27
C VAL A 199 24.72 -20.76 -39.53
N PHE A 200 24.45 -19.52 -39.92
CA PHE A 200 23.73 -19.18 -41.15
C PHE A 200 24.65 -19.01 -42.36
N ASN A 201 25.95 -19.32 -42.24
CA ASN A 201 26.93 -19.23 -43.32
C ASN A 201 26.98 -17.84 -44.01
N GLY A 202 26.75 -16.78 -43.22
CA GLY A 202 26.70 -15.39 -43.69
C GLY A 202 25.38 -14.96 -44.33
N ASP A 203 24.34 -15.79 -44.32
CA ASP A 203 23.01 -15.44 -44.83
C ASP A 203 22.24 -14.60 -43.80
N GLU A 204 22.37 -13.27 -43.93
CA GLU A 204 21.72 -12.29 -43.05
C GLU A 204 20.19 -12.31 -43.15
N GLU A 205 19.63 -12.65 -44.32
CA GLU A 205 18.18 -12.73 -44.52
C GLU A 205 17.62 -13.90 -43.72
N LEU A 206 18.25 -15.07 -43.80
CA LEU A 206 17.85 -16.25 -43.04
C LEU A 206 18.06 -16.08 -41.53
N ALA A 207 19.14 -15.41 -41.12
CA ALA A 207 19.41 -15.10 -39.71
C ALA A 207 18.37 -14.15 -39.08
N GLY A 208 17.71 -13.30 -39.88
CA GLY A 208 16.68 -12.38 -39.39
C GLY A 208 15.33 -13.03 -39.04
N TYR A 209 15.13 -14.31 -39.36
CA TYR A 209 13.91 -15.06 -39.03
C TYR A 209 13.96 -15.81 -37.68
N THR A 210 15.07 -15.71 -36.95
CA THR A 210 15.26 -16.34 -35.63
C THR A 210 15.31 -15.31 -34.52
#